data_AF-A0A6T0GTY3-F1
#
_entry.id   AF-A0A6T0GTY3-F1
#
_cell.length_a   1.000
_cell.length_b   1.000
_cell.length_c   1.000
_cell.angle_alpha   90.00
_cell.angle_beta   90.00
_cell.angle_gamma   90.00
#
_symmetry.space_group_name_H-M   'P 1'
#
loop_
_entity.id
_entity.type
_entity.pdbx_description
1 polymer ?
#
loop_
_entity_poly.entity_id
_entity_poly.type
_entity_poly.pdbx_seq_one_letter_code
_entity_poly.pdbx_strand_id
1 'polypeptide(L)'
;MAPSEAEPELVRDTVTTAAAGACLGAVVGAAESAWKLNRGPAPLTDAARLMGSHAALLGTIGAVFAATEAGAHMVNGPSDANVVAAGCVAGTLPGLRASNLGAAFAGCLLFGGAQALGVFKSYETAEH
;
A
#
# COMPACT_ATOMS: atom_id res chain seq x y z
N MET A 1 -26.06 12.30 -10.00
CA MET A 1 -26.11 10.94 -10.59
C MET A 1 -25.80 9.98 -9.44
N ALA A 2 -26.68 9.01 -9.16
CA ALA A 2 -26.69 8.26 -7.91
C ALA A 2 -25.43 7.36 -7.75
N PRO A 3 -24.77 7.34 -6.58
CA PRO A 3 -23.49 6.63 -6.37
C PRO A 3 -23.59 5.10 -6.18
N SER A 4 -24.76 4.49 -6.15
CA SER A 4 -24.93 3.12 -5.62
C SER A 4 -24.36 1.95 -6.46
N GLU A 5 -24.03 2.16 -7.73
CA GLU A 5 -23.54 1.08 -8.63
C GLU A 5 -22.03 1.15 -8.91
N ALA A 6 -21.36 2.27 -8.63
CA ALA A 6 -19.90 2.40 -8.71
C ALA A 6 -19.18 2.01 -7.39
N GLU A 7 -19.91 2.07 -6.27
CA GLU A 7 -19.45 1.65 -4.95
C GLU A 7 -18.95 0.19 -4.88
N PRO A 8 -19.62 -0.84 -5.44
CA PRO A 8 -19.17 -2.22 -5.25
C PRO A 8 -17.88 -2.56 -6.01
N GLU A 9 -17.63 -1.92 -7.16
CA GLU A 9 -16.41 -2.16 -7.95
C GLU A 9 -15.20 -1.48 -7.32
N LEU A 10 -15.35 -0.22 -6.91
CA LEU A 10 -14.32 0.52 -6.21
C LEU A 10 -14.00 -0.09 -4.84
N VAL A 11 -15.02 -0.53 -4.10
CA VAL A 11 -14.85 -1.26 -2.84
C VAL A 11 -14.18 -2.61 -3.09
N ARG A 12 -14.50 -3.30 -4.19
CA ARG A 12 -13.78 -4.53 -4.55
C ARG A 12 -12.32 -4.26 -4.81
N ASP A 13 -12.00 -3.23 -5.58
CA ASP A 13 -10.62 -2.96 -6.01
C ASP A 13 -9.76 -2.39 -4.87
N THR A 14 -10.34 -1.57 -4.00
CA THR A 14 -9.71 -1.17 -2.73
C THR A 14 -9.51 -2.37 -1.80
N VAL A 15 -10.47 -3.31 -1.74
CA VAL A 15 -10.33 -4.51 -0.90
C VAL A 15 -9.32 -5.49 -1.48
N THR A 16 -9.22 -5.66 -2.81
CA THR A 16 -8.22 -6.54 -3.44
C THR A 16 -6.82 -5.97 -3.28
N THR A 17 -6.62 -4.67 -3.48
CA THR A 17 -5.34 -3.98 -3.28
C THR A 17 -4.94 -3.97 -1.80
N ALA A 18 -5.88 -3.71 -0.89
CA ALA A 18 -5.65 -3.82 0.55
C ALA A 18 -5.36 -5.27 0.98
N ALA A 19 -6.05 -6.26 0.40
CA ALA A 19 -5.79 -7.67 0.68
C ALA A 19 -4.43 -8.13 0.15
N ALA A 20 -4.03 -7.68 -1.04
CA ALA A 20 -2.70 -7.93 -1.58
C ALA A 20 -1.61 -7.33 -0.68
N GLY A 21 -1.81 -6.08 -0.24
CA GLY A 21 -0.95 -5.42 0.75
C GLY A 21 -0.91 -6.17 2.08
N ALA A 22 -2.05 -6.62 2.59
CA ALA A 22 -2.15 -7.38 3.84
C ALA A 22 -1.46 -8.75 3.75
N CYS A 23 -1.60 -9.46 2.64
CA CYS A 23 -0.91 -10.73 2.38
C CYS A 23 0.61 -10.52 2.34
N LEU A 24 1.10 -9.52 1.61
CA LEU A 24 2.52 -9.19 1.59
C LEU A 24 3.03 -8.78 2.98
N GLY A 25 2.23 -8.01 3.74
CA GLY A 25 2.58 -7.63 5.11
C GLY A 25 2.57 -8.79 6.08
N ALA A 26 1.69 -9.76 5.91
CA ALA A 26 1.72 -11.01 6.68
C ALA A 26 3.00 -11.80 6.38
N VAL A 27 3.43 -11.89 5.11
CA VAL A 27 4.67 -12.56 4.72
C VAL A 27 5.91 -11.83 5.28
N VAL A 28 5.96 -10.51 5.17
CA VAL A 28 7.07 -9.71 5.72
C VAL A 28 7.12 -9.82 7.24
N GLY A 29 5.97 -9.71 7.92
CA GLY A 29 5.88 -9.90 9.36
C GLY A 29 6.22 -11.34 9.79
N ALA A 30 5.92 -12.34 8.95
CA ALA A 30 6.30 -13.72 9.17
C ALA A 30 7.82 -13.90 9.06
N ALA A 31 8.44 -13.36 8.02
CA ALA A 31 9.89 -13.37 7.85
C ALA A 31 10.59 -12.64 9.00
N GLU A 32 10.11 -11.47 9.41
CA GLU A 32 10.69 -10.71 10.52
C GLU A 32 10.52 -11.45 11.86
N SER A 33 9.38 -12.10 12.07
CA SER A 33 9.15 -12.94 13.25
C SER A 33 10.10 -14.14 13.29
N ALA A 34 10.37 -14.79 12.14
CA ALA A 34 11.31 -15.91 12.03
C ALA A 34 12.75 -15.45 12.32
N TRP A 35 13.14 -14.27 11.84
CA TRP A 35 14.43 -13.66 12.14
C TRP A 35 14.59 -13.24 13.61
N LYS A 36 13.49 -12.82 14.27
CA LYS A 36 13.49 -12.53 15.71
C LYS A 36 13.49 -13.79 16.57
N LEU A 37 12.83 -14.86 16.14
CA LEU A 37 12.83 -16.15 16.83
C LEU A 37 14.24 -16.76 16.90
N ASN A 38 15.09 -16.49 15.91
CA ASN A 38 16.49 -16.87 15.90
C ASN A 38 17.35 -16.14 16.97
N ARG A 39 16.83 -15.06 17.59
CA ARG A 39 17.50 -14.28 18.64
C ARG A 39 16.99 -14.57 20.06
N GLY A 40 16.03 -15.49 20.22
CA GLY A 40 15.50 -15.92 21.52
C GLY A 40 14.09 -16.48 21.42
N PRO A 41 13.63 -17.26 22.42
CA PRO A 41 12.28 -17.83 22.43
C PRO A 41 11.24 -16.72 22.64
N ALA A 42 10.78 -16.11 21.56
CA ALA A 42 9.62 -15.23 21.59
C ALA A 42 8.33 -16.08 21.55
N PRO A 43 7.31 -15.77 22.35
CA PRO A 43 6.06 -16.51 22.34
C PRO A 43 5.37 -16.37 20.96
N LEU A 44 4.71 -17.44 20.49
CA LEU A 44 3.96 -17.47 19.22
C LEU A 44 2.95 -16.32 19.09
N THR A 45 2.43 -15.82 20.21
CA THR A 45 1.57 -14.63 20.28
C THR A 45 2.26 -13.34 19.83
N ASP A 46 3.56 -13.17 20.09
CA ASP A 46 4.31 -12.00 19.60
C ASP A 46 4.58 -12.08 18.10
N ALA A 47 4.84 -13.28 17.58
CA ALA A 47 4.95 -13.51 16.14
C ALA A 47 3.62 -13.21 15.42
N ALA A 48 2.50 -13.71 15.95
CA ALA A 48 1.18 -13.41 15.41
C ALA A 48 0.83 -11.91 15.47
N ARG A 49 1.24 -11.22 16.54
CA ARG A 49 1.04 -9.77 16.68
C ARG A 49 1.92 -8.97 15.71
N LEU A 50 3.16 -9.41 15.46
CA LEU A 50 4.03 -8.82 14.43
C LEU A 50 3.47 -9.02 13.03
N MET A 51 3.04 -10.24 12.68
CA MET A 51 2.40 -10.55 11.41
C MET A 51 1.13 -9.71 11.21
N GLY A 52 0.25 -9.68 12.21
CA GLY A 52 -0.99 -8.92 12.16
C GLY A 52 -0.76 -7.41 12.06
N SER A 53 0.22 -6.86 12.76
CA SER A 53 0.53 -5.43 12.69
C SER A 53 1.12 -5.00 11.34
N HIS A 54 1.96 -5.84 10.72
CA HIS A 54 2.49 -5.59 9.38
C HIS A 54 1.43 -5.78 8.28
N ALA A 55 0.60 -6.82 8.40
CA ALA A 55 -0.55 -7.04 7.52
C ALA A 55 -1.53 -5.85 7.59
N ALA A 56 -1.86 -5.39 8.79
CA ALA A 56 -2.73 -4.23 8.97
C ALA A 56 -2.10 -2.96 8.37
N LEU A 57 -0.80 -2.75 8.56
CA LEU A 57 -0.11 -1.59 8.00
C LEU A 57 -0.13 -1.56 6.47
N LEU A 58 0.36 -2.63 5.84
CA LEU A 58 0.41 -2.69 4.39
C LEU A 58 -0.98 -2.78 3.76
N GLY A 59 -1.94 -3.39 4.47
CA GLY A 59 -3.36 -3.32 4.11
C GLY A 59 -3.91 -1.90 4.15
N THR A 60 -3.63 -1.13 5.20
CA THR A 60 -4.04 0.29 5.27
C THR A 60 -3.37 1.15 4.20
N ILE A 61 -2.11 0.88 3.86
CA ILE A 61 -1.41 1.60 2.79
C ILE A 61 -2.06 1.31 1.43
N GLY A 62 -2.39 0.04 1.15
CA GLY A 62 -3.13 -0.33 -0.06
C GLY A 62 -4.53 0.29 -0.13
N ALA A 63 -5.25 0.32 0.99
CA ALA A 63 -6.56 0.96 1.08
C ALA A 63 -6.50 2.47 0.84
N VAL A 64 -5.52 3.16 1.45
CA VAL A 64 -5.33 4.60 1.27
C VAL A 64 -4.92 4.91 -0.17
N PHE A 65 -4.05 4.09 -0.76
CA PHE A 65 -3.65 4.21 -2.15
C PHE A 65 -4.88 4.17 -3.09
N ALA A 66 -5.65 3.09 -3.03
CA ALA A 66 -6.81 2.92 -3.89
C ALA A 66 -7.92 3.95 -3.62
N ALA A 67 -8.14 4.35 -2.36
CA ALA A 67 -9.08 5.42 -2.03
C ALA A 67 -8.63 6.79 -2.57
N THR A 68 -7.33 7.08 -2.51
CA THR A 68 -6.76 8.33 -3.03
C THR A 68 -6.82 8.38 -4.55
N GLU A 69 -6.49 7.26 -5.21
CA GLU A 69 -6.57 7.13 -6.66
C GLU A 69 -8.02 7.29 -7.15
N ALA A 70 -8.97 6.62 -6.51
CA ALA A 70 -10.40 6.77 -6.79
C ALA A 70 -10.88 8.21 -6.64
N GLY A 71 -10.53 8.86 -5.54
CA GLY A 71 -10.87 10.26 -5.29
C GLY A 71 -10.27 11.19 -6.33
N ALA A 72 -9.00 10.99 -6.67
CA ALA A 72 -8.31 11.79 -7.68
C ALA A 72 -8.89 11.58 -9.08
N HIS A 73 -9.30 10.35 -9.41
CA HIS A 73 -9.96 10.00 -10.66
C HIS A 73 -11.31 10.70 -10.83
N MET A 74 -12.06 10.90 -9.74
CA MET A 74 -13.34 11.61 -9.76
C MET A 74 -13.18 13.12 -9.99
N VAL A 75 -12.08 13.71 -9.54
CA VAL A 75 -11.85 15.17 -9.60
C VAL A 75 -11.11 15.57 -10.87
N ASN A 76 -10.05 14.85 -11.22
CA ASN A 76 -9.13 15.21 -12.31
C ASN A 76 -9.24 14.30 -13.53
N GLY A 77 -10.04 13.23 -13.47
CA GLY A 77 -10.11 12.19 -14.51
C GLY A 77 -8.97 11.16 -14.42
N PRO A 78 -8.94 10.17 -15.33
CA PRO A 78 -7.88 9.17 -15.40
C PRO A 78 -6.54 9.83 -15.76
N SER A 79 -5.55 9.74 -14.88
CA SER A 79 -4.19 10.20 -15.19
C SER A 79 -3.15 9.42 -14.38
N ASP A 80 -2.00 9.13 -14.99
CA ASP A 80 -0.89 8.43 -14.33
C ASP A 80 -0.26 9.25 -13.20
N ALA A 81 -0.40 10.58 -13.27
CA ALA A 81 0.02 11.48 -12.20
C ALA A 81 -0.80 11.27 -10.91
N ASN A 82 -2.09 10.92 -11.03
CA ASN A 82 -2.93 10.61 -9.87
C ASN A 82 -2.47 9.32 -9.17
N VAL A 83 -2.02 8.33 -9.94
CA VAL A 83 -1.47 7.07 -9.43
C VAL A 83 -0.20 7.36 -8.62
N VAL A 84 0.76 8.08 -9.22
CA VAL A 84 2.02 8.46 -8.55
C VAL A 84 1.77 9.30 -7.29
N ALA A 85 0.81 10.24 -7.34
CA ALA A 85 0.44 11.05 -6.19
C ALA A 85 -0.20 10.20 -5.07
N ALA A 86 -1.10 9.28 -5.42
CA ALA A 86 -1.70 8.33 -4.48
C ALA A 86 -0.63 7.46 -3.83
N GLY A 87 0.37 7.00 -4.58
CA GLY A 87 1.53 6.27 -4.05
C GLY A 87 2.37 7.06 -3.09
N CYS A 88 2.59 8.33 -3.40
CA CYS A 88 3.34 9.22 -2.53
C CYS A 88 2.59 9.44 -1.20
N VAL A 89 1.27 9.69 -1.26
CA VAL A 89 0.41 9.82 -0.08
C VAL A 89 0.40 8.53 0.75
N ALA A 90 0.13 7.39 0.12
CA ALA A 90 0.15 6.09 0.78
C ALA A 90 1.53 5.76 1.38
N GLY A 91 2.61 6.15 0.70
CA GLY A 91 3.99 5.98 1.14
C GLY A 91 4.40 6.83 2.34
N THR A 92 3.66 7.88 2.68
CA THR A 92 3.91 8.63 3.93
C THR A 92 3.40 7.94 5.19
N LEU A 93 2.42 7.02 5.08
CA LEU A 93 1.83 6.32 6.22
C LEU A 93 2.85 5.58 7.11
N PRO A 94 3.81 4.79 6.55
CA PRO A 94 4.87 4.17 7.34
C PRO A 94 5.66 5.15 8.19
N GLY A 95 6.01 6.32 7.63
CA GLY A 95 6.75 7.36 8.33
C GLY A 95 5.92 8.07 9.40
N LEU A 96 4.62 8.25 9.13
CA LEU A 96 3.67 8.78 10.12
C LEU A 96 3.55 7.85 11.32
N ARG A 97 3.46 6.53 11.09
CA ARG A 97 3.41 5.51 12.14
C ARG A 97 4.71 5.42 12.93
N ALA A 98 5.85 5.64 12.27
CA ALA A 98 7.16 5.67 12.91
C ALA A 98 7.49 7.02 13.58
N SER A 99 6.57 8.00 13.53
CA SER A 99 6.81 9.39 13.99
C SER A 99 8.09 10.01 13.40
N ASN A 100 8.45 9.61 12.18
CA ASN A 100 9.71 9.99 11.54
C ASN A 100 9.44 10.61 10.17
N LEU A 101 9.65 11.92 10.06
CA LEU A 101 9.47 12.66 8.82
C LEU A 101 10.39 12.18 7.70
N GLY A 102 11.64 11.81 8.03
CA GLY A 102 12.59 11.29 7.03
C GLY A 102 12.09 9.98 6.42
N ALA A 103 11.50 9.10 7.23
CA ALA A 103 10.88 7.87 6.75
C ALA A 103 9.61 8.13 5.91
N ALA A 104 8.88 9.21 6.19
CA ALA A 104 7.71 9.59 5.41
C ALA A 104 8.10 10.09 4.00
N PHE A 105 9.13 10.93 3.91
CA PHE A 105 9.67 11.38 2.61
C PHE A 105 10.30 10.23 1.82
N ALA A 106 11.08 9.37 2.50
CA ALA A 106 11.64 8.18 1.87
C ALA A 106 10.54 7.26 1.35
N GLY A 107 9.47 7.04 2.13
CA GLY A 107 8.33 6.24 1.72
C GLY A 107 7.56 6.85 0.54
N CYS A 108 7.34 8.17 0.52
CA CYS A 108 6.74 8.88 -0.62
C CYS A 108 7.59 8.69 -1.89
N LEU A 109 8.90 8.93 -1.81
CA LEU A 109 9.80 8.79 -2.96
C LEU A 109 9.91 7.35 -3.44
N LEU A 110 9.97 6.37 -2.53
CA LEU A 110 10.08 4.96 -2.91
C LEU A 110 8.79 4.44 -3.52
N PHE A 111 7.62 4.72 -2.92
CA PHE A 111 6.35 4.25 -3.45
C PHE A 111 5.90 5.04 -4.68
N GLY A 112 6.00 6.37 -4.65
CA GLY A 112 5.72 7.22 -5.82
C GLY A 112 6.68 6.92 -6.97
N GLY A 113 7.96 6.71 -6.69
CA GLY A 113 8.95 6.32 -7.69
C GLY A 113 8.73 4.92 -8.26
N ALA A 114 8.36 3.94 -7.42
CA ALA A 114 8.03 2.59 -7.89
C ALA A 114 6.82 2.59 -8.84
N GLN A 115 5.85 3.46 -8.60
CA GLN A 115 4.67 3.58 -9.44
C GLN A 115 4.94 4.38 -10.70
N ALA A 116 5.80 5.41 -10.65
CA ALA A 116 6.27 6.08 -11.85
C ALA A 116 6.96 5.08 -12.79
N LEU A 117 7.81 4.20 -12.26
CA LEU A 117 8.42 3.10 -13.03
C LEU A 117 7.40 2.10 -13.57
N GLY A 118 6.36 1.78 -12.80
CA GLY A 118 5.24 0.94 -13.24
C GLY A 118 4.51 1.53 -14.44
N VAL A 119 4.19 2.83 -14.38
CA VAL A 119 3.57 3.59 -15.48
C VAL A 119 4.47 3.56 -16.72
N PHE A 120 5.76 3.85 -16.57
CA PHE A 120 6.71 3.79 -17.69
C PHE A 120 6.75 2.42 -18.36
N LYS A 121 6.68 1.34 -17.57
CA LYS A 121 6.66 -0.03 -18.11
C LYS A 121 5.35 -0.38 -18.83
N SER A 122 4.23 0.17 -18.38
CA SER A 122 2.92 0.03 -19.05
C SER A 122 2.90 0.74 -20.41
N TYR A 123 3.58 1.88 -20.55
CA TYR A 123 3.75 2.52 -21.85
C TYR A 123 4.52 1.65 -22.85
N GLU A 124 5.61 1.01 -22.41
CA GLU A 124 6.45 0.16 -23.25
C GLU A 124 5.74 -1.12 -23.74
N THR A 125 4.71 -1.58 -23.02
CA THR A 125 3.92 -2.77 -23.38
C THR A 125 2.70 -2.47 -24.25
N ALA A 126 2.26 -1.21 -24.34
CA ALA A 126 1.13 -0.80 -25.17
C ALA A 126 1.50 -0.52 -26.64
N GLU A 127 2.79 -0.45 -26.98
CA GLU A 127 3.29 -0.23 -28.35
C GLU A 127 3.55 -1.52 -29.15
N HIS A 128 3.20 -2.70 -28.61
CA HIS A 128 3.29 -4.00 -29.29
C HIS A 128 1.91 -4.65 -29.47
#